data_AF-A0A348HBF8-F1
#
_entry.id   AF-A0A348HBF8-F1
#
_cell.length_a   1.000
_cell.length_b   1.000
_cell.length_c   1.000
_cell.angle_alpha   90.00
_cell.angle_beta   90.00
_cell.angle_gamma   90.00
#
_symmetry.space_group_name_H-M   'P 1'
#
loop_
_entity.id
_entity.type
_entity.pdbx_description
1 polymer ?
#
loop_
_entity_poly.entity_id
_entity_poly.type
_entity_poly.pdbx_seq_one_letter_code
_entity_poly.pdbx_strand_id
1 'polypeptide(L)'
;MMSSSKSVRALMGVMMGAGIIAVSLAGCQKTDTDALNAQVAELRSRVDMQARQMDMDRQALLQHDMVVSRFEYTEFDPAQVRYFSLNNGVVSLIGQLIQVKPLPDGKGSALTLRVANNGSVAVFNPGFMAQWGPTMPVGDKIAPEQVQQWRKALHSSEFRGQLQLAPGNWTEITLSLDGVLPEQLHYLRLTMLMDQVAFGGALAAVPAAPQAQMPAPAQGSAPAHR
;
A
#
# COMPACT_ATOMS: atom_id res chain seq x y z
N MET A 1 74.17 -11.04 -37.80
CA MET A 1 74.37 -11.77 -36.53
C MET A 1 73.29 -12.84 -36.47
N MET A 2 73.39 -14.01 -37.09
CA MET A 2 74.38 -15.11 -36.98
C MET A 2 74.48 -15.75 -35.59
N SER A 3 74.42 -17.09 -35.63
CA SER A 3 74.61 -18.10 -34.57
C SER A 3 73.35 -18.43 -33.75
N SER A 4 72.62 -19.55 -33.94
CA SER A 4 72.93 -20.94 -34.32
C SER A 4 73.68 -21.76 -33.26
N SER A 5 73.25 -23.03 -33.20
CA SER A 5 73.95 -24.25 -32.75
C SER A 5 73.78 -24.60 -31.25
N LYS A 6 73.46 -25.83 -30.83
CA LYS A 6 73.59 -27.18 -31.42
C LYS A 6 72.83 -28.19 -30.50
N SER A 7 72.06 -29.15 -31.04
CA SER A 7 72.41 -30.58 -31.26
C SER A 7 72.51 -31.42 -29.96
N VAL A 8 72.09 -32.68 -29.83
CA VAL A 8 71.90 -33.78 -30.79
C VAL A 8 71.12 -34.96 -30.14
N ARG A 9 70.56 -35.80 -31.02
CA ARG A 9 69.84 -37.08 -30.81
C ARG A 9 70.66 -38.20 -30.17
N ALA A 10 69.95 -39.28 -29.78
CA ALA A 10 70.31 -40.72 -29.77
C ALA A 10 70.06 -41.35 -28.38
N LEU A 11 69.59 -42.58 -28.18
CA LEU A 11 69.34 -43.74 -29.06
C LEU A 11 68.40 -44.73 -28.32
N MET A 12 67.85 -45.67 -29.09
CA MET A 12 67.03 -46.84 -28.69
C MET A 12 67.73 -47.83 -27.73
N GLY A 13 66.92 -48.62 -27.02
CA GLY A 13 67.27 -49.94 -26.43
C GLY A 13 66.19 -50.42 -25.44
N VAL A 14 65.28 -51.33 -25.81
CA VAL A 14 65.29 -52.80 -25.49
C VAL A 14 65.06 -53.04 -23.98
N MET A 15 64.08 -53.80 -23.44
CA MET A 15 63.42 -55.04 -23.84
C MET A 15 62.19 -55.29 -22.93
N MET A 16 61.20 -56.02 -23.47
CA MET A 16 60.24 -56.94 -22.83
C MET A 16 60.08 -56.97 -21.29
N GLY A 17 58.83 -56.81 -20.85
CA GLY A 17 58.36 -57.27 -19.54
C GLY A 17 56.83 -57.28 -19.51
N ALA A 18 56.23 -58.39 -19.91
CA ALA A 18 54.80 -58.64 -19.75
C ALA A 18 54.44 -58.60 -18.25
N GLY A 19 53.49 -57.75 -17.89
CA GLY A 19 52.98 -57.63 -16.53
C GLY A 19 51.62 -56.95 -16.55
N ILE A 20 50.59 -57.73 -16.82
CA ILE A 20 49.18 -57.33 -16.70
C ILE A 20 48.95 -56.88 -15.25
N ILE A 21 48.74 -55.59 -15.05
CA ILE A 21 48.02 -55.03 -13.90
C ILE A 21 47.01 -54.03 -14.46
N ALA A 22 45.97 -54.56 -15.09
CA ALA A 22 44.71 -53.85 -15.22
C ALA A 22 43.94 -54.06 -13.90
N VAL A 23 44.30 -53.30 -12.86
CA VAL A 23 43.55 -53.24 -11.61
C VAL A 23 42.70 -51.97 -11.63
N SER A 24 41.48 -52.16 -12.16
CA SER A 24 40.22 -51.56 -11.72
C SER A 24 40.26 -50.15 -11.10
N LEU A 25 40.21 -49.11 -11.96
CA LEU A 25 39.81 -47.74 -11.60
C LEU A 25 38.38 -47.39 -12.02
N ALA A 26 37.63 -48.31 -12.63
CA ALA A 26 36.25 -48.05 -13.06
C ALA A 26 35.19 -48.17 -11.94
N GLY A 27 35.60 -48.57 -10.73
CA GLY A 27 34.70 -48.79 -9.59
C GLY A 27 34.47 -47.57 -8.68
N CYS A 28 35.48 -46.71 -8.46
CA CYS A 28 35.39 -45.62 -7.48
C CYS A 28 34.74 -44.33 -8.02
N GLN A 29 34.83 -44.06 -9.34
CA GLN A 29 34.20 -42.86 -9.91
C GLN A 29 32.67 -42.97 -9.98
N LYS A 30 32.13 -44.19 -10.13
CA LYS A 30 30.68 -44.41 -10.28
C LYS A 30 29.94 -44.16 -8.96
N THR A 31 30.51 -44.60 -7.84
CA THR A 31 29.97 -44.40 -6.49
C THR A 31 29.89 -42.93 -6.07
N ASP A 32 30.89 -42.11 -6.39
CA ASP A 32 30.85 -40.67 -6.07
C ASP A 32 29.81 -39.93 -6.92
N THR A 33 29.64 -40.35 -8.18
CA THR A 33 28.65 -39.75 -9.08
C THR A 33 27.22 -40.11 -8.65
N ASP A 34 26.99 -41.35 -8.22
CA ASP A 34 25.68 -41.80 -7.73
C ASP A 34 25.32 -41.14 -6.39
N ALA A 35 26.28 -40.99 -5.48
CA ALA A 35 26.10 -40.28 -4.21
C ALA A 35 25.82 -38.77 -4.41
N LEU A 36 26.52 -38.14 -5.35
CA LEU A 36 26.29 -36.74 -5.72
C LEU A 36 24.92 -36.55 -6.39
N ASN A 37 24.51 -37.46 -7.28
CA ASN A 37 23.20 -37.43 -7.91
C ASN A 37 22.06 -37.58 -6.88
N ALA A 38 22.25 -38.42 -5.87
CA ALA A 38 21.31 -38.55 -4.76
C ALA A 38 21.19 -37.24 -3.95
N GLN A 39 22.31 -36.57 -3.65
CA GLN A 39 22.31 -35.27 -2.97
C GLN A 39 21.64 -34.17 -3.82
N VAL A 40 21.88 -34.14 -5.13
CA VAL A 40 21.22 -33.19 -6.04
C VAL A 40 19.72 -33.43 -6.11
N ALA A 41 19.28 -34.69 -6.13
CA ALA A 41 17.85 -35.02 -6.10
C ALA A 41 17.19 -34.58 -4.79
N GLU A 42 17.86 -34.80 -3.65
CA GLU A 42 17.37 -34.36 -2.33
C GLU A 42 17.31 -32.83 -2.22
N LEU A 43 18.35 -32.12 -2.69
CA LEU A 43 18.38 -30.66 -2.71
C LEU A 43 17.30 -30.08 -3.63
N ARG A 44 17.08 -30.65 -4.81
CA ARG A 44 15.98 -30.25 -5.70
C ARG A 44 14.63 -30.42 -5.02
N SER A 45 14.41 -31.58 -4.38
CA SER A 45 13.17 -31.81 -3.63
C SER A 45 12.99 -30.80 -2.49
N ARG A 46 14.06 -30.43 -1.77
CA ARG A 46 14.00 -29.40 -0.72
C ARG A 46 13.67 -28.02 -1.29
N VAL A 47 14.30 -27.62 -2.39
CA VAL A 47 14.03 -26.35 -3.07
C VAL A 47 12.60 -26.30 -3.59
N ASP A 48 12.08 -27.39 -4.17
CA ASP A 48 10.71 -27.46 -4.68
C ASP A 48 9.68 -27.36 -3.55
N MET A 49 9.92 -28.03 -2.41
CA MET A 49 9.08 -27.90 -1.23
C MET A 49 9.11 -26.48 -0.67
N GLN A 50 10.30 -25.86 -0.60
CA GLN A 50 10.45 -24.49 -0.13
C GLN A 50 9.80 -23.48 -1.07
N ALA A 51 9.91 -23.66 -2.39
CA ALA A 51 9.25 -22.82 -3.38
C ALA A 51 7.72 -22.87 -3.23
N ARG A 52 7.15 -24.08 -3.09
CA ARG A 52 5.72 -24.23 -2.82
C ARG A 52 5.28 -23.58 -1.51
N GLN A 53 6.09 -23.70 -0.45
CA GLN A 53 5.80 -23.05 0.82
C GLN A 53 5.80 -21.52 0.68
N MET A 54 6.81 -20.95 0.03
CA MET A 54 6.89 -19.50 -0.22
C MET A 54 5.72 -19.00 -1.07
N ASP A 55 5.27 -19.77 -2.05
CA ASP A 55 4.10 -19.42 -2.87
C ASP A 55 2.81 -19.42 -2.03
N MET A 56 2.62 -20.41 -1.17
CA MET A 56 1.48 -20.44 -0.23
C MET A 56 1.52 -19.27 0.75
N ASP A 57 2.68 -19.00 1.35
CA ASP A 57 2.85 -17.90 2.32
C ASP A 57 2.60 -16.54 1.65
N ARG A 58 3.08 -16.37 0.41
CA ARG A 58 2.81 -15.17 -0.39
C ARG A 58 1.32 -14.99 -0.63
N GLN A 59 0.59 -16.05 -0.99
CA GLN A 59 -0.85 -15.98 -1.19
C GLN A 59 -1.59 -15.65 0.11
N ALA A 60 -1.18 -16.26 1.24
CA ALA A 60 -1.76 -15.97 2.54
C ALA A 60 -1.57 -14.50 2.96
N LEU A 61 -0.37 -13.94 2.73
CA LEU A 61 -0.08 -12.54 2.98
C LEU A 61 -0.94 -11.60 2.13
N LEU A 62 -1.09 -11.88 0.83
CA LEU A 62 -1.94 -11.08 -0.07
C LEU A 62 -3.42 -11.13 0.35
N GLN A 63 -3.91 -12.28 0.77
CA GLN A 63 -5.28 -12.40 1.29
C GLN A 63 -5.45 -11.63 2.58
N HIS A 64 -4.48 -11.73 3.49
CA HIS A 64 -4.51 -10.99 4.75
C HIS A 64 -4.56 -9.48 4.50
N ASP A 65 -3.68 -8.97 3.65
CA ASP A 65 -3.61 -7.55 3.27
C ASP A 65 -4.92 -7.06 2.64
N MET A 66 -5.50 -7.84 1.72
CA MET A 66 -6.80 -7.54 1.11
C MET A 66 -7.94 -7.48 2.14
N VAL A 67 -7.92 -8.33 3.17
CA VAL A 67 -8.96 -8.34 4.21
C VAL A 67 -8.79 -7.17 5.17
N VAL A 68 -7.57 -6.90 5.60
CA VAL A 68 -7.28 -5.83 6.57
C VAL A 68 -7.52 -4.44 5.96
N SER A 69 -7.06 -4.21 4.74
CA SER A 69 -7.22 -2.93 4.04
C SER A 69 -8.69 -2.49 3.90
N ARG A 70 -9.63 -3.43 3.79
CA ARG A 70 -11.08 -3.14 3.77
C ARG A 70 -11.61 -2.49 5.04
N PHE A 71 -10.89 -2.64 6.15
CA PHE A 71 -11.19 -1.99 7.43
C PHE A 71 -10.39 -0.71 7.66
N GLU A 72 -9.37 -0.44 6.85
CA GLU A 72 -8.61 0.80 6.97
C GLU A 72 -9.22 1.91 6.12
N TYR A 73 -9.73 1.56 4.94
CA TYR A 73 -10.24 2.53 3.98
C TYR A 73 -11.20 1.89 2.96
N THR A 74 -11.82 2.75 2.16
CA THR A 74 -12.64 2.35 1.01
C THR A 74 -12.15 3.08 -0.23
N GLU A 75 -11.76 2.31 -1.24
CA GLU A 75 -11.29 2.82 -2.54
C GLU A 75 -12.31 2.51 -3.64
N PHE A 76 -12.60 3.50 -4.48
CA PHE A 76 -13.49 3.34 -5.62
C PHE A 76 -13.28 4.42 -6.69
N ASP A 77 -13.80 4.17 -7.89
CA ASP A 77 -13.92 5.17 -8.96
C ASP A 77 -15.28 5.89 -8.84
N PRO A 78 -15.33 7.20 -8.53
CA PRO A 78 -16.57 7.96 -8.44
C PRO A 78 -17.39 8.00 -9.74
N ALA A 79 -16.76 7.81 -10.91
CA ALA A 79 -17.50 7.72 -12.16
C ALA A 79 -18.34 6.44 -12.26
N GLN A 80 -17.84 5.34 -11.69
CA GLN A 80 -18.40 3.99 -11.85
C GLN A 80 -19.25 3.52 -10.66
N VAL A 81 -18.93 3.99 -9.45
CA VAL A 81 -19.59 3.53 -8.24
C VAL A 81 -20.72 4.45 -7.84
N ARG A 82 -21.83 3.87 -7.35
CA ARG A 82 -22.98 4.60 -6.80
C ARG A 82 -23.22 4.36 -5.33
N TYR A 83 -22.87 3.18 -4.83
CA TYR A 83 -22.98 2.83 -3.41
C TYR A 83 -21.65 2.29 -2.92
N PHE A 84 -21.29 2.62 -1.69
CA PHE A 84 -20.06 2.18 -1.06
C PHE A 84 -20.29 1.88 0.42
N SER A 85 -19.38 1.16 1.05
CA SER A 85 -19.40 0.88 2.48
C SER A 85 -18.09 1.35 3.07
N LEU A 86 -18.15 2.16 4.12
CA LEU A 86 -17.00 2.61 4.89
C LEU A 86 -17.10 2.01 6.29
N ASN A 87 -16.26 1.03 6.57
CA ASN A 87 -16.28 0.29 7.82
C ASN A 87 -14.86 0.20 8.36
N ASN A 88 -14.64 0.59 9.60
CA ASN A 88 -13.33 0.50 10.25
C ASN A 88 -13.26 -0.49 11.42
N GLY A 89 -14.21 -1.42 11.48
CA GLY A 89 -14.39 -2.37 12.57
C GLY A 89 -15.15 -1.80 13.78
N VAL A 90 -15.25 -0.47 13.92
CA VAL A 90 -15.95 0.20 15.02
C VAL A 90 -17.20 0.91 14.53
N VAL A 91 -17.07 1.75 13.50
CA VAL A 91 -18.17 2.45 12.84
C VAL A 91 -18.38 1.86 11.46
N SER A 92 -19.62 1.55 11.13
CA SER A 92 -20.04 1.12 9.80
C SER A 92 -20.98 2.15 9.20
N LEU A 93 -20.56 2.77 8.11
CA LEU A 93 -21.36 3.67 7.30
C LEU A 93 -21.63 3.05 5.93
N ILE A 94 -22.83 3.26 5.42
CA ILE A 94 -23.16 3.01 4.02
C ILE A 94 -23.24 4.36 3.33
N GLY A 95 -22.63 4.45 2.15
CA GLY A 95 -22.57 5.66 1.37
C GLY A 95 -23.27 5.50 0.02
N GLN A 96 -23.81 6.61 -0.47
CA GLN A 96 -24.33 6.76 -1.82
C GLN A 96 -23.72 8.00 -2.46
N LEU A 97 -23.13 7.83 -3.64
CA LEU A 97 -22.72 8.95 -4.48
C LEU A 97 -23.92 9.51 -5.23
N ILE A 98 -24.22 10.79 -5.02
CA ILE A 98 -25.34 11.47 -5.66
C ILE A 98 -24.89 12.13 -6.96
N GLN A 99 -23.81 12.90 -6.92
CA GLN A 99 -23.31 13.62 -8.08
C GLN A 99 -21.85 14.08 -7.89
N VAL A 100 -21.17 14.24 -9.02
CA VAL A 100 -19.88 14.92 -9.15
C VAL A 100 -20.09 16.14 -10.04
N LYS A 101 -19.73 17.33 -9.56
CA LYS A 101 -19.85 18.59 -10.31
C LYS A 101 -18.54 19.36 -10.25
N PRO A 102 -18.25 20.26 -11.20
CA PRO A 102 -17.12 21.16 -11.04
C PRO A 102 -17.35 22.10 -9.84
N LEU A 103 -16.29 22.43 -9.12
CA LEU A 103 -16.33 23.49 -8.10
C LEU A 103 -16.67 24.85 -8.74
N PRO A 104 -17.25 25.80 -8.00
CA PRO A 104 -17.62 27.11 -8.54
C PRO A 104 -16.45 27.90 -9.15
N ASP A 105 -15.23 27.67 -8.67
CA ASP A 105 -14.01 28.30 -9.18
C ASP A 105 -13.41 27.59 -10.40
N GLY A 106 -13.99 26.45 -10.80
CA GLY A 106 -13.55 25.62 -11.91
C GLY A 106 -12.23 24.88 -11.67
N LYS A 107 -11.71 24.83 -10.44
CA LYS A 107 -10.38 24.27 -10.12
C LYS A 107 -10.43 22.92 -9.42
N GLY A 108 -11.58 22.26 -9.41
CA GLY A 108 -11.73 20.94 -8.82
C GLY A 108 -13.14 20.39 -8.92
N SER A 109 -13.44 19.41 -8.09
CA SER A 109 -14.70 18.67 -8.09
C SER A 109 -15.44 18.82 -6.76
N ALA A 110 -16.72 19.16 -6.80
CA ALA A 110 -17.66 19.03 -5.71
C ALA A 110 -18.33 17.65 -5.76
N LEU A 111 -18.11 16.85 -4.73
CA LEU A 111 -18.66 15.50 -4.60
C LEU A 111 -19.80 15.49 -3.58
N THR A 112 -21.04 15.39 -4.04
CA THR A 112 -22.20 15.25 -3.13
C THR A 112 -22.46 13.78 -2.85
N LEU A 113 -22.42 13.42 -1.56
CA LEU A 113 -22.61 12.08 -1.05
C LEU A 113 -23.77 12.06 -0.07
N ARG A 114 -24.42 10.92 0.10
CA ARG A 114 -25.21 10.61 1.30
C ARG A 114 -24.52 9.52 2.07
N VAL A 115 -24.47 9.67 3.38
CA VAL A 115 -23.94 8.65 4.28
C VAL A 115 -25.01 8.31 5.32
N ALA A 116 -25.16 7.03 5.62
CA ALA A 116 -26.04 6.53 6.64
C ALA A 116 -25.27 5.69 7.63
N ASN A 117 -25.58 5.85 8.92
CA ASN A 117 -25.06 4.99 9.97
C ASN A 117 -25.77 3.63 9.93
N ASN A 118 -25.00 2.58 9.66
CA ASN A 118 -25.49 1.21 9.61
C ASN A 118 -25.48 0.52 10.99
N GLY A 119 -24.94 1.17 12.01
CA GLY A 119 -24.97 0.71 13.40
C GLY A 119 -26.29 1.06 14.12
N SER A 120 -26.42 0.57 15.35
CA SER A 120 -27.58 0.79 16.21
C SER A 120 -27.46 2.00 17.16
N VAL A 121 -26.27 2.60 17.26
CA VAL A 121 -25.98 3.74 18.14
C VAL A 121 -25.63 4.95 17.28
N ALA A 122 -26.17 6.12 17.63
CA ALA A 122 -25.86 7.36 16.93
C ALA A 122 -24.36 7.71 17.01
N VAL A 123 -23.81 8.18 15.89
CA VAL A 123 -22.39 8.54 15.73
C VAL A 123 -22.29 10.03 15.46
N PHE A 124 -21.38 10.70 16.16
CA PHE A 124 -21.21 12.15 16.09
C PHE A 124 -19.78 12.50 15.69
N ASN A 125 -19.66 13.53 14.88
CA ASN A 125 -18.41 14.13 14.41
C ASN A 125 -17.39 13.16 13.79
N PRO A 126 -17.80 12.15 12.97
CA PRO A 126 -16.82 11.43 12.18
C PRO A 126 -16.19 12.39 11.16
N GLY A 127 -14.86 12.36 11.10
CA GLY A 127 -14.12 13.00 10.02
C GLY A 127 -13.82 12.02 8.89
N PHE A 128 -13.42 12.53 7.74
CA PHE A 128 -12.98 11.73 6.61
C PHE A 128 -11.66 12.25 6.09
N MET A 129 -10.66 11.39 5.97
CA MET A 129 -9.51 11.65 5.11
C MET A 129 -9.87 11.16 3.72
N ALA A 130 -9.86 12.05 2.75
CA ALA A 130 -9.99 11.68 1.35
C ALA A 130 -8.64 11.77 0.66
N GLN A 131 -8.36 10.80 -0.21
CA GLN A 131 -7.29 10.88 -1.19
C GLN A 131 -7.88 10.65 -2.57
N TRP A 132 -7.60 11.53 -3.53
CA TRP A 132 -8.25 11.48 -4.83
C TRP A 132 -7.30 11.81 -5.97
N GLY A 133 -7.68 11.42 -7.18
CA GLY A 133 -6.86 11.68 -8.36
C GLY A 133 -7.29 10.91 -9.62
N PRO A 134 -6.37 10.78 -10.58
CA PRO A 134 -6.62 10.06 -11.82
C PRO A 134 -6.66 8.55 -11.59
N THR A 135 -7.07 7.81 -12.62
CA THR A 135 -7.19 6.36 -12.62
C THR A 135 -5.90 5.69 -12.13
N MET A 136 -6.04 4.78 -11.17
CA MET A 136 -4.93 3.95 -10.72
C MET A 136 -4.44 3.07 -11.89
N PRO A 137 -3.13 3.02 -12.18
CA PRO A 137 -2.60 2.09 -13.17
C PRO A 137 -2.82 0.65 -12.67
N VAL A 138 -3.51 -0.15 -13.47
CA VAL A 138 -3.83 -1.57 -13.21
C VAL A 138 -3.35 -2.47 -14.36
N GLY A 139 -2.86 -3.68 -14.08
CA GLY A 139 -2.40 -4.66 -15.08
C GLY A 139 -1.07 -5.37 -14.75
N ASP A 140 -0.80 -6.46 -15.46
CA ASP A 140 0.33 -7.38 -15.19
C ASP A 140 1.71 -6.81 -15.52
N LYS A 141 1.77 -5.68 -16.24
CA LYS A 141 3.00 -5.05 -16.73
C LYS A 141 3.10 -3.56 -16.40
N ILE A 142 2.59 -3.16 -15.25
CA ILE A 142 2.76 -1.78 -14.79
C ILE A 142 4.22 -1.58 -14.39
N ALA A 143 4.86 -0.54 -14.94
CA ALA A 143 6.19 -0.17 -14.52
C ALA A 143 6.14 0.53 -13.15
N PRO A 144 7.05 0.24 -12.20
CA PRO A 144 7.05 0.86 -10.87
C PRO A 144 7.00 2.40 -10.91
N GLU A 145 7.61 3.01 -11.93
CA GLU A 145 7.63 4.45 -12.14
C GLU A 145 6.22 5.00 -12.39
N GLN A 146 5.35 4.26 -13.09
CA GLN A 146 3.96 4.67 -13.35
C GLN A 146 3.16 4.72 -12.05
N VAL A 147 3.34 3.74 -11.17
CA VAL A 147 2.71 3.75 -9.83
C VAL A 147 3.23 4.92 -9.00
N GLN A 148 4.53 5.22 -9.06
CA GLN A 148 5.11 6.35 -8.33
C GLN A 148 4.63 7.70 -8.86
N GLN A 149 4.51 7.86 -10.18
CA GLN A 149 3.95 9.06 -10.80
C GLN A 149 2.48 9.23 -10.42
N TRP A 150 1.69 8.15 -10.49
CA TRP A 150 0.31 8.15 -10.05
C TRP A 150 0.17 8.57 -8.59
N ARG A 151 0.96 7.99 -7.67
CA ARG A 151 0.97 8.37 -6.24
C ARG A 151 1.27 9.86 -6.02
N LYS A 152 2.19 10.44 -6.80
CA LYS A 152 2.53 11.86 -6.74
C LYS A 152 1.43 12.78 -7.28
N ALA A 153 0.58 12.26 -8.17
CA ALA A 153 -0.55 12.98 -8.72
C ALA A 153 -1.79 12.93 -7.80
N LEU A 154 -1.74 12.20 -6.69
CA LEU A 154 -2.83 12.13 -5.73
C LEU A 154 -2.86 13.38 -4.84
N HIS A 155 -4.05 13.89 -4.64
CA HIS A 155 -4.36 14.94 -3.67
C HIS A 155 -4.92 14.31 -2.41
N SER A 156 -4.80 14.98 -1.27
CA SER A 156 -5.38 14.51 -0.01
C SER A 156 -5.83 15.68 0.87
N SER A 157 -6.94 15.50 1.58
CA SER A 157 -7.46 16.48 2.54
C SER A 157 -8.34 15.82 3.58
N GLU A 158 -8.40 16.46 4.75
CA GLU A 158 -9.30 16.09 5.83
C GLU A 158 -10.59 16.89 5.76
N PHE A 159 -11.71 16.18 5.87
CA PHE A 159 -13.05 16.73 5.94
C PHE A 159 -13.56 16.52 7.35
N ARG A 160 -13.66 17.61 8.09
CA ARG A 160 -14.16 17.63 9.47
C ARG A 160 -15.37 18.53 9.54
N GLY A 161 -16.36 18.10 10.30
CA GLY A 161 -17.60 18.85 10.49
C GLY A 161 -18.40 18.30 11.65
N GLN A 162 -19.43 19.03 12.04
CA GLN A 162 -20.37 18.60 13.06
C GLN A 162 -21.43 17.68 12.43
N LEU A 163 -21.03 16.46 12.11
CA LEU A 163 -21.90 15.49 11.46
C LEU A 163 -22.58 14.61 12.52
N GLN A 164 -23.91 14.54 12.50
CA GLN A 164 -24.70 13.68 13.36
C GLN A 164 -25.38 12.59 12.54
N LEU A 165 -24.97 11.34 12.76
CA LEU A 165 -25.47 10.19 12.03
C LEU A 165 -26.31 9.29 12.95
N ALA A 166 -27.61 9.54 12.94
CA ALA A 166 -28.58 8.67 13.59
C ALA A 166 -28.66 7.30 12.86
N PRO A 167 -28.91 6.21 13.59
CA PRO A 167 -29.09 4.88 13.00
C PRO A 167 -30.08 4.87 11.84
N GLY A 168 -29.68 4.34 10.69
CA GLY A 168 -30.53 4.14 9.50
C GLY A 168 -30.89 5.41 8.72
N ASN A 169 -30.52 6.61 9.19
CA ASN A 169 -30.86 7.86 8.51
C ASN A 169 -29.76 8.27 7.53
N TRP A 170 -30.18 8.69 6.33
CA TRP A 170 -29.29 9.28 5.34
C TRP A 170 -29.03 10.75 5.66
N THR A 171 -27.75 11.13 5.65
CA THR A 171 -27.30 12.51 5.78
C THR A 171 -26.48 12.89 4.56
N GLU A 172 -26.83 14.01 3.93
CA GLU A 172 -26.11 14.52 2.77
C GLU A 172 -24.89 15.32 3.20
N ILE A 173 -23.75 15.06 2.57
CA ILE A 173 -22.49 15.76 2.78
C ILE A 173 -21.90 16.13 1.41
N THR A 174 -21.09 17.17 1.37
CA THR A 174 -20.36 17.55 0.16
C THR A 174 -18.87 17.65 0.46
N LEU A 175 -18.06 16.99 -0.34
CA LEU A 175 -16.60 17.08 -0.28
C LEU A 175 -16.12 17.97 -1.44
N SER A 176 -15.30 18.97 -1.12
CA SER A 176 -14.62 19.80 -2.12
C SER A 176 -13.25 19.21 -2.40
N LEU A 177 -13.04 18.75 -3.62
CA LEU A 177 -11.83 18.05 -4.07
C LEU A 177 -11.07 18.94 -5.06
N ASP A 178 -10.14 19.75 -4.55
CA ASP A 178 -9.35 20.67 -5.37
C ASP A 178 -8.36 19.94 -6.30
N GLY A 179 -8.00 20.59 -7.40
CA GLY A 179 -6.93 20.18 -8.31
C GLY A 179 -7.32 19.12 -9.34
N VAL A 180 -8.49 18.48 -9.21
CA VAL A 180 -8.94 17.41 -10.12
C VAL A 180 -10.36 17.69 -10.61
N LEU A 181 -10.52 17.82 -11.92
CA LEU A 181 -11.82 18.05 -12.55
C LEU A 181 -12.69 16.77 -12.55
N PRO A 182 -14.04 16.90 -12.63
CA PRO A 182 -14.94 15.75 -12.54
C PRO A 182 -14.64 14.63 -13.55
N GLU A 183 -14.32 15.00 -14.78
CA GLU A 183 -13.93 14.11 -15.88
C GLU A 183 -12.57 13.43 -15.71
N GLN A 184 -11.77 13.85 -14.74
CA GLN A 184 -10.46 13.28 -14.41
C GLN A 184 -10.48 12.55 -13.05
N LEU A 185 -11.58 12.64 -12.30
CA LEU A 185 -11.74 12.05 -10.98
C LEU A 185 -12.14 10.58 -11.09
N HIS A 186 -11.13 9.71 -11.17
CA HIS A 186 -11.30 8.26 -11.35
C HIS A 186 -10.77 7.41 -10.20
N TYR A 187 -10.28 8.07 -9.15
CA TYR A 187 -9.82 7.41 -7.94
C TYR A 187 -10.23 8.24 -6.72
N LEU A 188 -10.86 7.59 -5.75
CA LEU A 188 -11.17 8.14 -4.46
C LEU A 188 -10.95 7.06 -3.40
N ARG A 189 -10.13 7.39 -2.39
CA ARG A 189 -9.98 6.64 -1.15
C ARG A 189 -10.56 7.46 -0.01
N LEU A 190 -11.43 6.84 0.77
CA LEU A 190 -11.98 7.42 2.00
C LEU A 190 -11.50 6.60 3.21
N THR A 191 -10.97 7.29 4.20
CA THR A 191 -10.62 6.73 5.51
C THR A 191 -11.40 7.51 6.58
N MET A 192 -11.98 6.80 7.54
CA MET A 192 -12.69 7.44 8.65
C MET A 192 -11.70 7.92 9.72
N LEU A 193 -11.82 9.19 10.09
CA LEU A 193 -11.06 9.78 11.20
C LEU A 193 -11.88 9.65 12.48
N MET A 194 -11.27 8.99 13.48
CA MET A 194 -11.95 8.59 14.72
C MET A 194 -11.63 9.48 15.93
N ASP A 195 -10.77 10.48 15.76
CA ASP A 195 -10.21 11.29 16.85
C ASP A 195 -11.24 12.17 17.57
N GLN A 196 -12.32 12.56 16.90
CA GLN A 196 -13.41 13.38 17.47
C GLN A 196 -14.74 12.64 17.57
N VAL A 197 -14.75 11.32 17.31
CA VAL A 197 -15.98 10.55 17.25
C VAL A 197 -16.57 10.34 18.64
N ALA A 198 -17.87 10.58 18.77
CA ALA A 198 -18.66 10.26 19.96
C ALA A 198 -19.85 9.36 19.61
N PHE A 199 -20.32 8.60 20.60
CA PHE A 199 -21.41 7.64 20.47
C PHE A 199 -22.54 7.93 21.47
N GLY A 200 -23.80 7.76 21.05
CA GLY A 200 -24.97 7.82 21.93
C GLY A 200 -25.60 9.21 22.08
N GLY A 201 -26.59 9.35 22.95
CA GLY A 201 -27.41 10.57 23.08
C GLY A 201 -26.74 11.77 23.76
N ALA A 202 -25.51 11.62 24.25
CA ALA A 202 -24.79 12.70 24.90
C ALA A 202 -23.91 13.41 23.87
N LEU A 203 -24.25 14.67 23.57
CA LEU A 203 -23.30 15.61 23.00
C LEU A 203 -22.05 15.60 23.88
N ALA A 204 -20.99 14.95 23.44
CA ALA A 204 -19.67 15.20 23.99
C ALA A 204 -19.40 16.67 23.70
N ALA A 205 -19.51 17.51 24.73
CA ALA A 205 -19.14 18.90 24.66
C ALA A 205 -17.68 18.95 24.19
N VAL A 206 -17.48 19.35 22.93
CA VAL A 206 -16.15 19.70 22.43
C VAL A 206 -15.69 20.87 23.31
N PRO A 207 -14.58 20.76 24.07
CA PRO A 207 -14.08 21.91 24.78
C PRO A 207 -13.73 22.98 23.75
N ALA A 208 -14.40 24.13 23.83
CA ALA A 208 -14.04 25.29 23.04
C ALA A 208 -12.55 25.55 23.28
N ALA A 209 -11.78 25.62 22.18
CA ALA A 209 -10.40 26.08 22.26
C ALA A 209 -10.35 27.40 23.04
N PRO A 210 -9.41 27.60 23.97
CA PRO A 210 -9.31 28.86 24.70
C PRO A 210 -9.10 29.98 23.69
N GLN A 211 -10.11 30.84 23.56
CA GLN A 211 -9.96 32.09 22.84
C GLN A 211 -8.84 32.86 23.54
N ALA A 212 -7.72 33.05 22.84
CA ALA A 212 -6.67 33.94 23.28
C ALA A 212 -7.28 35.34 23.43
N GLN A 213 -7.54 35.75 24.67
CA GLN A 213 -7.88 37.13 24.98
C GLN A 213 -6.64 37.97 24.68
N MET A 214 -6.75 38.87 23.69
CA MET A 214 -5.77 39.92 23.51
C MET A 214 -5.73 40.79 24.77
N PRO A 215 -4.54 41.17 25.27
CA PRO A 215 -4.44 42.08 26.39
C PRO A 215 -5.03 43.45 26.01
N ALA A 216 -5.88 43.99 26.90
CA ALA A 216 -6.45 45.32 26.78
C ALA A 216 -5.34 46.39 26.68
N PRO A 217 -5.57 47.48 25.92
CA PRO A 217 -4.59 48.56 25.83
C PRO A 217 -4.41 49.22 27.20
N ALA A 218 -3.15 49.37 27.61
CA ALA A 218 -2.76 50.00 28.86
C ALA A 218 -3.37 51.41 28.95
N GLN A 219 -4.22 51.64 29.96
CA GLN A 219 -4.68 52.97 30.30
C GLN A 219 -3.50 53.76 30.85
N GLY A 220 -3.09 54.79 30.12
CA GLY A 220 -2.08 55.75 30.55
C GLY A 220 -2.54 56.46 31.82
N SER A 221 -1.77 56.31 32.88
CA SER A 221 -1.87 57.07 34.12
C SER A 221 -1.59 58.55 33.86
N ALA A 222 -2.59 59.41 34.09
CA ALA A 222 -2.42 60.85 34.20
C ALA A 222 -1.70 61.20 35.53
N PRO A 223 -0.75 62.15 35.54
CA PRO A 223 -0.12 62.57 36.79
C PRO A 223 -1.00 63.56 37.55
N ALA A 224 -1.15 63.31 38.85
CA ALA A 224 -1.81 64.20 39.79
C ALA A 224 -0.93 65.41 40.11
N HIS A 225 -1.56 66.59 40.17
CA HIS A 225 -1.01 67.85 40.62
C HIS A 225 -0.44 67.77 42.05
N ARG A 226 0.79 68.27 42.23
CA ARG A 226 1.18 69.19 43.31
C ARG A 226 2.39 70.01 42.89
#